data_AF-A0A4Q6AZ54-F1
#
_entry.id   AF-A0A4Q6AZ54-F1
#
_cell.length_a   1.000
_cell.length_b   1.000
_cell.length_c   1.000
_cell.angle_alpha   90.00
_cell.angle_beta   90.00
_cell.angle_gamma   90.00
#
_symmetry.space_group_name_H-M   'P 1'
#
loop_
_entity.id
_entity.type
_entity.pdbx_description
1 polymer ?
#
loop_
_entity_poly.entity_id
_entity_poly.type
_entity_poly.pdbx_seq_one_letter_code
_entity_poly.pdbx_strand_id
1 'polypeptide(L)' 'MTPLPGNQLRIEYLAKADPAGAVPAWIANMFVTKGPYETFVQLRKVVARPAYQLAKFDWIKD' A
#
# COMPACT_ATOMS: atom_id res chain seq x y z
N MET A 1 -1.54 -7.19 -7.68
CA MET A 1 -0.15 -7.28 -7.17
C MET A 1 0.55 -8.36 -7.96
N THR A 2 1.81 -8.16 -8.35
CA THR A 2 2.56 -9.11 -9.17
C THR A 2 3.97 -9.25 -8.61
N PRO A 3 4.42 -10.46 -8.22
CA PRO A 3 5.80 -10.69 -7.82
C PRO A 3 6.74 -10.37 -8.98
N LEU A 4 7.88 -9.77 -8.67
CA LEU A 4 8.96 -9.48 -9.61
C LEU A 4 10.26 -10.15 -9.15
N PRO A 5 11.22 -10.38 -10.05
CA PRO A 5 12.55 -10.87 -9.67
C PRO A 5 13.23 -9.94 -8.65
N GLY A 6 14.18 -10.50 -7.87
CA GLY A 6 15.00 -9.72 -6.95
C GLY A 6 14.28 -9.27 -5.67
N ASN A 7 13.35 -10.09 -5.15
CA ASN A 7 12.58 -9.79 -3.93
C ASN A 7 11.77 -8.48 -4.04
N GLN A 8 11.20 -8.24 -5.21
CA GLN A 8 10.37 -7.07 -5.48
C GLN A 8 8.92 -7.48 -5.70
N LEU A 9 8.00 -6.60 -5.30
CA LEU A 9 6.57 -6.78 -5.52
C LEU A 9 6.01 -5.54 -6.21
N ARG A 10 5.43 -5.72 -7.40
CA ARG A 10 4.70 -4.66 -8.07
C ARG A 10 3.31 -4.55 -7.49
N ILE A 11 2.94 -3.34 -7.07
CA ILE A 11 1.62 -3.02 -6.56
C ILE A 11 1.04 -1.90 -7.42
N GLU A 12 -0.10 -2.17 -8.02
CA GLU A 12 -0.92 -1.18 -8.71
C GLU A 12 -2.10 -0.87 -7.80
N TYR A 13 -2.30 0.41 -7.48
CA TYR A 13 -3.32 0.87 -6.56
C TYR A 13 -4.14 1.97 -7.21
N LEU A 14 -5.44 1.74 -7.31
CA LEU A 14 -6.41 2.71 -7.81
C LEU A 14 -7.37 3.06 -6.69
N ALA A 15 -7.47 4.35 -6.36
CA ALA A 15 -8.40 4.88 -5.38
C ALA A 15 -9.32 5.91 -6.04
N LYS A 16 -10.62 5.78 -5.79
CA LYS A 16 -11.63 6.78 -6.12
C LYS A 16 -12.24 7.25 -4.81
N ALA A 17 -12.13 8.53 -4.51
CA ALA A 17 -12.75 9.16 -3.36
C ALA A 17 -13.80 10.16 -3.86
N ASP A 18 -15.01 10.08 -3.33
CA ASP A 18 -16.06 11.09 -3.53
C ASP A 18 -16.16 11.91 -2.23
N PRO A 19 -15.58 13.13 -2.19
CA PRO A 19 -15.68 13.99 -1.03
C PRO A 19 -17.10 14.58 -0.97
N ALA A 20 -18.05 13.81 -0.45
CA ALA A 20 -19.39 14.33 -0.19
C ALA A 20 -19.35 15.53 0.78
N GLY A 21 -20.31 16.47 0.65
CA GLY A 21 -20.47 17.60 1.57
C GLY A 21 -19.55 18.80 1.26
N ALA A 22 -19.08 19.50 2.30
CA ALA A 22 -18.32 20.75 2.20
C ALA A 22 -16.80 20.56 2.02
N VAL A 23 -16.34 19.32 1.81
CA VAL A 23 -14.91 19.03 1.63
C VAL A 23 -14.50 19.47 0.22
N PRO A 24 -13.56 20.43 0.09
CA PRO A 24 -13.16 20.88 -1.23
C PRO A 24 -12.51 19.75 -2.04
N ALA A 25 -12.84 19.69 -3.33
CA ALA A 25 -12.27 18.70 -4.25
C ALA A 25 -10.72 18.72 -4.28
N TRP A 26 -10.09 19.86 -3.97
CA TRP A 26 -8.63 19.96 -3.86
C TRP A 26 -8.05 19.12 -2.71
N ILE A 27 -8.78 18.93 -1.61
CA ILE A 27 -8.36 18.04 -0.51
C ILE A 27 -8.35 16.60 -1.00
N ALA A 28 -9.40 16.15 -1.68
CA ALA A 28 -9.43 14.81 -2.27
C ALA A 28 -8.25 14.58 -3.24
N ASN A 29 -7.92 15.56 -4.08
CA ASN A 29 -6.78 15.47 -5.00
C ASN A 29 -5.41 15.42 -4.31
N MET A 30 -5.22 16.16 -3.20
CA MET A 30 -3.99 16.07 -2.40
C MET A 30 -3.83 14.69 -1.73
N PHE A 31 -4.94 14.10 -1.28
CA PHE A 31 -4.92 12.75 -0.72
C PHE A 31 -4.69 11.67 -1.78
N VAL A 32 -5.24 11.82 -2.98
CA VAL A 32 -5.08 10.86 -4.08
C VAL A 32 -3.62 10.76 -4.55
N THR A 33 -2.83 11.83 -4.46
CA THR A 33 -1.43 11.82 -4.91
C THR A 33 -0.43 11.42 -3.81
N LYS A 34 -0.55 11.97 -2.59
CA LYS A 34 0.42 11.71 -1.52
C LYS A 34 0.05 10.54 -0.60
N GLY A 35 -1.25 10.36 -0.34
CA GLY A 35 -1.75 9.33 0.58
C GLY A 35 -1.33 7.91 0.20
N PRO A 36 -1.58 7.46 -1.04
CA PRO A 36 -1.18 6.12 -1.48
C PRO A 36 0.31 5.89 -1.38
N TYR A 37 1.14 6.85 -1.82
CA TYR A 37 2.59 6.72 -1.78
C TYR A 37 3.11 6.53 -0.34
N GLU A 38 2.72 7.43 0.57
CA GLU A 38 3.12 7.33 1.99
C GLU A 38 2.62 6.04 2.63
N THR A 39 1.40 5.59 2.28
CA THR A 39 0.84 4.32 2.75
C THR A 39 1.75 3.15 2.37
N PHE A 40 2.17 3.07 1.10
CA PHE A 40 3.06 1.98 0.65
C PHE A 40 4.48 2.09 1.20
N VAL A 41 5.00 3.30 1.43
CA VAL A 41 6.28 3.52 2.10
C VAL A 41 6.22 3.01 3.55
N GLN A 42 5.15 3.31 4.29
CA GLN A 42 4.99 2.82 5.65
C GLN A 42 4.70 1.31 5.68
N LEU A 43 3.91 0.80 4.73
CA LEU A 43 3.66 -0.63 4.58
C LEU A 43 4.97 -1.40 4.42
N ARG A 44 5.90 -0.90 3.58
CA ARG A 44 7.23 -1.49 3.42
C ARG A 44 7.97 -1.62 4.76
N LYS A 45 7.87 -0.62 5.64
CA LYS A 45 8.48 -0.67 6.97
C LYS A 45 7.78 -1.66 7.89
N VAL A 46 6.46 -1.76 7.81
CA VAL A 46 5.67 -2.71 8.61
C VAL A 46 6.00 -4.13 8.22
N VAL A 47 5.97 -4.47 6.92
CA VAL A 47 6.26 -5.83 6.46
C VAL A 47 7.70 -6.25 6.74
N ALA A 48 8.65 -5.29 6.83
CA ALA A 48 10.04 -5.58 7.19
C ALA A 48 10.23 -5.94 8.67
N ARG A 49 9.21 -5.82 9.53
CA ARG A 49 9.32 -6.17 10.95
C ARG A 49 9.53 -7.68 11.12
N PRO A 50 10.30 -8.13 12.13
CA PRO A 50 10.59 -9.56 12.35
C PRO A 50 9.34 -10.44 12.44
N ALA A 51 8.27 -9.92 13.02
CA ALA A 51 6.99 -10.62 13.16
C ALA A 51 6.38 -11.06 11.82
N TYR A 52 6.69 -10.39 10.71
CA TYR A 52 6.22 -10.77 9.37
C TYR A 52 7.28 -11.47 8.53
N GLN A 53 8.56 -11.22 8.77
CA GLN A 53 9.67 -11.89 8.07
C GLN A 53 9.89 -13.33 8.54
N LEU A 54 9.59 -13.62 9.81
CA LEU A 54 9.74 -14.95 10.41
C LEU A 54 8.42 -15.72 10.49
N ALA A 55 7.32 -15.12 10.02
CA ALA A 55 6.02 -15.76 10.05
C ALA A 55 6.00 -16.97 9.12
N LYS A 56 5.54 -18.11 9.64
CA LYS A 56 5.34 -19.34 8.86
C LYS A 56 3.85 -19.65 8.82
N PHE A 57 3.35 -19.88 7.61
CA PHE A 57 1.96 -20.23 7.36
C PHE A 57 1.93 -21.44 6.44
N ASP A 58 1.15 -22.46 6.79
CA ASP A 58 1.12 -23.73 6.06
C ASP A 58 0.66 -23.58 4.58
N TRP A 59 -0.03 -22.48 4.27
CA TRP A 59 -0.54 -22.16 2.95
C TRP A 59 0.33 -21.19 2.14
N ILE A 60 1.42 -20.67 2.70
CA ILE A 60 2.40 -19.86 1.97
C ILE A 60 3.60 -20.75 1.68
N LYS A 61 3.76 -21.13 0.41
CA LYS A 61 4.86 -21.97 -0.08
C LYS A 61 5.92 -21.10 -0.75
N ASP A 62 7.18 -21.48 -0.57
CA ASP A 62 8.35 -20.83 -1.19
C ASP A 62 8.36 -20.99 -2.72
#